data_AF-A0A024TN25-F1
#
_entry.id   AF-A0A024TN25-F1
#
_cell.length_a   1.000
_cell.length_b   1.000
_cell.length_c   1.000
_cell.angle_alpha   90.00
_cell.angle_beta   90.00
_cell.angle_gamma   90.00
#
_symmetry.space_group_name_H-M   'P 1'
#
loop_
_entity.id
_entity.type
_entity.pdbx_description
1 polymer ?
#
loop_
_entity_poly.entity_id
_entity_poly.type
_entity_poly.pdbx_seq_one_letter_code
_entity_poly.pdbx_strand_id
1 'polypeptide(L)'
;MGITTIKLLHKEAQDMRRVKVSDLLHTIGKTVSSSEHAFSFDELRAYALDHAFPSLKMSEVFFYYLDDENEQVRITNEAELKEGVRLMETEGSIFKLVISGNRQVADQDATAGVVSFDSEYSTALFVDLSRLLERWEASPDQAQMKKDMGVLLHEAGVQTALIDMMADAKFSASFENVSALIKTEGSILHGVAAMFAEGKVQEIASVLMEKCPHVKELLENIMHALQVHMHAHTSPSTGQVALDNQTPLPPLPDDPFVVHRALEFVTGRFFIDISSLTNEQSGEVMFNCGVDGALLRPLSREARIRWIAETILKLQKANQALKDAKAKKLQEEAEKQIDTHGIMDADDVDNKPSAAFVGDVSFPDGSTIRAGDSFLKTWRLKNDGKTRWPAKSRLVCVGGDHLEIGDSFVSVPIVPPGKMIDVSVEMKAPSKPARYTGYWRLCTADGKRYGQRLWVDILVVGKPDPPAPSAPPATPTPLVKPTVVESHATPLSNEVVIPAPAATVIQRPAAPSHYSIPAPAPVVSPAPVAAPSPSRFQDQLDTLSSMGFSNTTLNLSLLEEYNGDVSLALNHLLQ
;
A
#
# COMPACT_ATOMS: atom_id res chain seq x y z
N MET A 1 14.58 19.06 -33.02
CA MET A 1 14.20 18.36 -34.27
C MET A 1 13.02 17.49 -33.91
N GLY A 2 11.90 17.59 -34.61
CA GLY A 2 10.70 16.82 -34.23
C GLY A 2 10.87 15.31 -34.41
N ILE A 3 10.00 14.53 -33.77
CA ILE A 3 9.93 13.07 -33.96
C ILE A 3 9.74 12.74 -35.44
N THR A 4 10.55 11.82 -35.97
CA THR A 4 10.45 11.35 -37.36
C THR A 4 9.87 9.95 -37.47
N THR A 5 10.01 9.14 -36.40
CA THR A 5 9.60 7.73 -36.38
C THR A 5 8.88 7.39 -35.08
N ILE A 6 7.78 6.66 -35.18
CA ILE A 6 7.03 6.09 -34.05
C ILE A 6 7.24 4.57 -34.06
N LYS A 7 7.67 4.01 -32.94
CA LYS A 7 7.71 2.57 -32.69
C LYS A 7 6.46 2.19 -31.92
N LEU A 8 5.52 1.53 -32.58
CA LEU A 8 4.33 0.98 -31.94
C LEU A 8 4.62 -0.48 -31.56
N LEU A 9 4.59 -0.79 -30.27
CA LEU A 9 4.74 -2.14 -29.74
C LEU A 9 3.39 -2.65 -29.25
N HIS A 10 2.88 -3.72 -29.85
CA HIS A 10 1.76 -4.47 -29.28
C HIS A 10 2.32 -5.44 -28.24
N LYS A 11 2.05 -5.18 -26.94
CA LYS A 11 2.67 -5.91 -25.82
C LYS A 11 2.31 -7.40 -25.85
N GLU A 12 1.06 -7.73 -26.11
CA GLU A 12 0.54 -9.10 -26.03
C GLU A 12 1.02 -9.98 -27.19
N ALA A 13 1.09 -9.43 -28.41
CA ALA A 13 1.62 -10.17 -29.56
C ALA A 13 3.14 -10.06 -29.72
N GLN A 14 3.83 -9.29 -28.86
CA GLN A 14 5.25 -8.93 -29.02
C GLN A 14 5.57 -8.42 -30.45
N ASP A 15 4.60 -7.77 -31.10
CA ASP A 15 4.71 -7.28 -32.48
C ASP A 15 5.09 -5.79 -32.44
N MET A 16 6.29 -5.47 -32.92
CA MET A 16 6.79 -4.09 -32.99
C MET A 16 6.79 -3.59 -34.42
N ARG A 17 6.03 -2.52 -34.68
CA ARG A 17 5.94 -1.86 -35.97
C ARG A 17 6.59 -0.48 -35.92
N ARG A 18 7.40 -0.18 -36.93
CA ARG A 18 8.01 1.14 -37.12
C ARG A 18 7.18 1.91 -38.14
N VAL A 19 6.63 3.03 -37.68
CA VAL A 19 5.78 3.93 -38.47
C VAL A 19 6.54 5.24 -38.65
N LYS A 20 6.64 5.75 -39.88
CA LYS A 20 7.17 7.10 -40.08
C LYS A 20 6.07 8.11 -39.79
N VAL A 21 6.43 9.21 -39.14
CA VAL A 21 5.48 10.29 -38.85
C VAL A 21 4.92 10.88 -40.15
N SER A 22 5.71 10.94 -41.22
CA SER A 22 5.24 11.34 -42.56
C SER A 22 4.07 10.50 -43.07
N ASP A 23 4.10 9.19 -42.82
CA ASP A 23 3.12 8.24 -43.36
C ASP A 23 1.82 8.32 -42.55
N LEU A 24 1.95 8.50 -41.22
CA LEU A 24 0.83 8.79 -40.33
C LEU A 24 0.13 10.10 -40.74
N LEU A 25 0.89 11.17 -40.98
CA LEU A 25 0.34 12.47 -41.39
C LEU A 25 -0.34 12.41 -42.77
N HIS A 26 0.23 11.64 -43.70
CA HIS A 26 -0.37 11.41 -45.01
C HIS A 26 -1.72 10.67 -44.89
N THR A 27 -1.81 9.67 -44.01
CA THR A 27 -3.08 8.97 -43.74
C THR A 27 -4.13 9.87 -43.08
N ILE A 28 -3.71 10.85 -42.27
CA ILE A 28 -4.60 11.82 -41.61
C ILE A 28 -4.94 13.01 -42.54
N GLY A 29 -4.29 13.13 -43.71
CA GLY A 29 -4.53 14.22 -44.65
C GLY A 29 -3.90 15.57 -44.25
N LYS A 30 -2.93 15.57 -43.33
CA LYS A 30 -2.19 16.77 -42.90
C LYS A 30 -0.84 16.86 -43.61
N THR A 31 -0.49 18.04 -44.12
CA THR A 31 0.85 18.32 -44.65
C THR A 31 1.77 18.85 -43.54
N VAL A 32 3.04 18.46 -43.56
CA VAL A 32 4.05 18.84 -42.57
C VAL A 32 4.22 20.36 -42.59
N SER A 33 3.60 21.06 -41.65
CA SER A 33 3.87 22.48 -41.39
C SER A 33 4.51 22.62 -40.01
N SER A 34 5.60 23.36 -39.96
CA SER A 34 6.44 23.58 -38.78
C SER A 34 5.70 24.37 -37.69
N SER A 35 5.09 23.70 -36.72
CA SER A 35 5.07 24.08 -35.29
C SER A 35 4.14 23.14 -34.50
N GLU A 36 4.65 22.72 -33.33
CA GLU A 36 3.98 22.02 -32.21
C GLU A 36 2.92 20.94 -32.54
N HIS A 37 3.31 19.68 -32.36
CA HIS A 37 2.49 18.46 -32.39
C HIS A 37 1.76 18.18 -33.71
N ALA A 38 2.37 17.37 -34.56
CA ALA A 38 1.85 17.10 -35.91
C ALA A 38 0.54 16.27 -35.93
N PHE A 39 0.17 15.58 -34.84
CA PHE A 39 -1.01 14.71 -34.75
C PHE A 39 -1.59 14.70 -33.32
N SER A 40 -2.90 14.47 -33.19
CA SER A 40 -3.59 14.34 -31.89
C SER A 40 -3.54 12.89 -31.35
N PHE A 41 -3.91 12.71 -30.08
CA PHE A 41 -4.01 11.38 -29.48
C PHE A 41 -5.05 10.49 -30.18
N ASP A 42 -6.21 11.04 -30.53
CA ASP A 42 -7.25 10.32 -31.25
C ASP A 42 -6.81 9.92 -32.66
N GLU A 43 -6.04 10.79 -33.33
CA GLU A 43 -5.48 10.52 -34.65
C GLU A 43 -4.41 9.41 -34.60
N LEU A 44 -3.53 9.45 -33.60
CA LEU A 44 -2.52 8.40 -33.37
C LEU A 44 -3.19 7.06 -33.04
N ARG A 45 -4.22 7.09 -32.18
CA ARG A 45 -5.01 5.91 -31.81
C ARG A 45 -5.72 5.32 -33.02
N ALA A 46 -6.39 6.14 -33.83
CA ALA A 46 -7.06 5.69 -35.04
C ALA A 46 -6.06 5.06 -36.03
N TYR A 47 -4.92 5.70 -36.26
CA TYR A 47 -3.87 5.13 -37.12
C TYR A 47 -3.36 3.79 -36.58
N ALA A 48 -3.08 3.71 -35.28
CA ALA A 48 -2.59 2.50 -34.65
C ALA A 48 -3.58 1.33 -34.76
N LEU A 49 -4.89 1.59 -34.64
CA LEU A 49 -5.91 0.55 -34.68
C LEU A 49 -6.41 0.22 -36.08
N ASP A 50 -6.47 1.19 -36.99
CA ASP A 50 -6.99 0.95 -38.34
C ASP A 50 -5.91 0.46 -39.32
N HIS A 51 -4.67 0.88 -39.12
CA HIS A 51 -3.58 0.61 -40.07
C HIS A 51 -2.48 -0.25 -39.46
N ALA A 52 -2.00 0.08 -38.26
CA ALA A 52 -0.89 -0.65 -37.67
C ALA A 52 -1.32 -2.00 -37.08
N PHE A 53 -2.44 -2.07 -36.37
CA PHE A 53 -2.94 -3.29 -35.72
C PHE A 53 -4.46 -3.44 -35.87
N PRO A 54 -4.94 -3.83 -37.07
CA PRO A 54 -6.38 -4.03 -37.33
C PRO A 54 -7.06 -5.03 -36.40
N SER A 55 -6.31 -5.99 -35.86
CA SER A 55 -6.79 -6.99 -34.90
C SER A 55 -7.22 -6.40 -33.56
N LEU A 56 -6.75 -5.20 -33.22
CA LEU A 56 -7.06 -4.51 -31.95
C LEU A 56 -8.24 -3.54 -32.04
N LYS A 57 -8.82 -3.37 -33.24
CA LYS A 57 -9.89 -2.39 -33.48
C LYS A 57 -11.17 -2.63 -32.67
N MET A 58 -11.49 -3.90 -32.40
CA MET A 58 -12.67 -4.31 -31.61
C MET A 58 -12.34 -4.52 -30.13
N SER A 59 -11.09 -4.29 -29.70
CA SER A 59 -10.62 -4.56 -28.34
C SER A 59 -10.43 -3.26 -27.57
N GLU A 60 -10.69 -3.30 -26.25
CA GLU A 60 -10.36 -2.18 -25.38
C GLU A 60 -8.85 -2.14 -25.14
N VAL A 61 -8.20 -1.11 -25.68
CA VAL A 61 -6.74 -0.95 -25.65
C VAL A 61 -6.32 0.34 -24.95
N PHE A 62 -5.18 0.25 -24.28
CA PHE A 62 -4.52 1.34 -23.58
C PHE A 62 -3.16 1.63 -24.26
N PHE A 63 -2.79 2.90 -24.25
CA PHE A 63 -1.55 3.39 -24.84
C PHE A 63 -0.62 3.89 -23.74
N TYR A 64 0.66 3.60 -23.86
CA TYR A 64 1.70 3.97 -22.90
C TYR A 64 2.93 4.51 -23.62
N TYR A 65 3.61 5.49 -23.04
CA TYR A 65 4.99 5.86 -23.40
C TYR A 65 5.97 5.38 -22.32
N LEU A 66 7.25 5.39 -22.64
CA LEU A 66 8.33 5.12 -21.69
C LEU A 66 8.96 6.44 -21.27
N ASP A 67 9.09 6.67 -19.96
CA ASP A 67 9.82 7.81 -19.42
C ASP A 67 11.34 7.58 -19.36
N ASP A 68 12.08 8.52 -18.78
CA ASP A 68 13.54 8.48 -18.63
C ASP A 68 14.04 7.39 -17.67
N GLU A 69 13.15 6.82 -16.85
CA GLU A 69 13.42 5.67 -15.98
C GLU A 69 12.98 4.33 -16.62
N ASN A 70 12.54 4.34 -17.89
CA ASN A 70 11.95 3.22 -18.62
C ASN A 70 10.63 2.68 -18.01
N GLU A 71 9.91 3.47 -17.22
CA GLU A 71 8.60 3.11 -16.69
C GLU A 71 7.48 3.38 -17.71
N GLN A 72 6.42 2.58 -17.68
CA GLN A 72 5.29 2.71 -18.60
C GLN A 72 4.28 3.72 -18.06
N VAL A 73 4.21 4.89 -18.67
CA VAL A 73 3.25 5.94 -18.31
C VAL A 73 2.07 5.91 -19.28
N ARG A 74 0.86 5.75 -18.72
CA ARG A 74 -0.38 5.66 -19.51
C ARG A 74 -0.72 7.01 -20.13
N ILE A 75 -1.15 6.98 -21.39
CA ILE A 75 -1.69 8.14 -22.11
C ILE A 75 -3.21 8.06 -22.11
N THR A 76 -3.83 9.05 -21.49
CA THR A 76 -5.28 9.23 -21.34
C THR A 76 -5.75 10.55 -21.94
N ASN A 77 -4.86 11.53 -22.09
CA ASN A 77 -5.17 12.87 -22.59
C ASN A 77 -4.03 13.43 -23.46
N GLU A 78 -4.31 14.56 -24.12
CA GLU A 78 -3.36 15.24 -25.01
C GLU A 78 -2.13 15.81 -24.29
N ALA A 79 -2.26 16.20 -23.01
CA ALA A 79 -1.15 16.72 -22.23
C ALA A 79 -0.10 15.63 -21.94
N GLU A 80 -0.52 14.41 -21.66
CA GLU A 80 0.35 13.25 -21.46
C GLU A 80 1.05 12.82 -22.75
N LEU A 81 0.34 12.88 -23.89
CA LEU A 81 0.97 12.66 -25.20
C LEU A 81 2.03 13.73 -25.48
N LYS A 82 1.74 15.00 -25.17
CA LYS A 82 2.67 16.12 -25.32
C LYS A 82 3.92 15.93 -24.47
N GLU A 83 3.75 15.46 -23.23
CA GLU A 83 4.87 15.19 -22.34
C GLU A 83 5.72 14.00 -22.82
N GLY A 84 5.09 12.90 -23.23
CA GLY A 84 5.81 11.76 -23.80
C GLY A 84 6.58 12.14 -25.08
N VAL A 85 5.99 12.96 -25.95
CA VAL A 85 6.66 13.49 -27.14
C VAL A 85 7.85 14.37 -26.74
N ARG A 86 7.66 15.27 -25.77
CA ARG A 86 8.70 16.18 -25.27
C ARG A 86 9.90 15.43 -24.70
N LEU A 87 9.65 14.41 -23.87
CA LEU A 87 10.70 13.59 -23.26
C LEU A 87 11.51 12.87 -24.35
N MET A 88 10.82 12.24 -25.31
CA MET A 88 11.50 11.46 -26.35
C MET A 88 12.22 12.33 -27.39
N GLU A 89 11.79 13.58 -27.62
CA GLU A 89 12.51 14.54 -28.47
C GLU A 89 13.88 14.93 -27.88
N THR A 90 14.06 14.81 -26.56
CA THR A 90 15.37 15.04 -25.92
C THR A 90 16.33 13.87 -26.11
N GLU A 91 15.82 12.65 -26.27
CA GLU A 91 16.61 11.42 -26.44
C GLU A 91 16.85 11.03 -27.91
N GLY A 92 16.04 11.54 -28.85
CA GLY A 92 16.24 11.31 -30.27
C GLY A 92 15.01 11.59 -31.14
N SER A 93 15.00 11.05 -32.36
CA SER A 93 13.89 11.25 -33.31
C SER A 93 12.87 10.09 -33.30
N ILE A 94 12.91 9.22 -32.28
CA ILE A 94 12.09 8.01 -32.21
C ILE A 94 11.19 8.07 -30.98
N PHE A 95 9.88 8.07 -31.20
CA PHE A 95 8.89 7.97 -30.12
C PHE A 95 8.47 6.51 -29.96
N LYS A 96 8.66 5.93 -28.76
CA LYS A 96 8.25 4.55 -28.46
C LYS A 96 6.89 4.59 -27.78
N LEU A 97 5.95 3.82 -28.30
CA LEU A 97 4.60 3.71 -27.79
C LEU A 97 4.25 2.24 -27.63
N VAL A 98 3.77 1.88 -26.44
CA VAL A 98 3.32 0.53 -26.11
C VAL A 98 1.79 0.52 -26.11
N ILE A 99 1.21 -0.46 -26.80
CA ILE A 99 -0.22 -0.70 -26.90
C ILE A 99 -0.48 -2.01 -26.15
N SER A 100 -1.37 -1.98 -25.17
CA SER A 100 -1.78 -3.14 -24.39
C SER A 100 -3.30 -3.23 -24.33
N GLY A 101 -3.85 -4.41 -24.58
CA GLY A 101 -5.29 -4.68 -24.55
C GLY A 101 -5.71 -5.35 -23.24
N ASN A 102 -6.92 -5.04 -22.74
CA ASN A 102 -7.55 -5.91 -21.75
C ASN A 102 -7.98 -7.18 -22.48
N ARG A 103 -7.29 -8.31 -22.24
CA ARG A 103 -7.54 -9.56 -22.96
C ARG A 103 -8.97 -10.03 -22.66
N GLN A 104 -9.88 -9.84 -23.60
CA GLN A 104 -11.14 -10.58 -23.63
C GLN A 104 -10.82 -12.06 -23.69
N VAL A 105 -11.51 -12.82 -22.84
CA VAL A 105 -11.64 -14.28 -22.92
C VAL A 105 -12.06 -14.60 -24.35
N ALA A 106 -11.11 -15.04 -25.15
CA ALA A 106 -11.39 -15.63 -26.46
C ALA A 106 -11.26 -17.13 -26.28
N ASP A 107 -12.41 -17.81 -26.40
CA ASP A 107 -12.52 -19.20 -26.82
C ASP A 107 -11.43 -19.50 -27.86
N GLN A 108 -10.46 -20.33 -27.51
CA GLN A 108 -9.64 -21.02 -28.48
C GLN A 108 -9.50 -22.48 -28.06
N ASP A 109 -10.27 -23.27 -28.78
CA ASP A 109 -10.11 -24.68 -29.10
C ASP A 109 -9.20 -25.52 -28.21
N ALA A 110 -9.85 -26.51 -27.59
CA ALA A 110 -9.24 -27.72 -27.12
C ALA A 110 -8.34 -28.33 -28.21
N THR A 111 -7.03 -28.14 -28.10
CA THR A 111 -6.02 -29.17 -28.32
C THR A 111 -4.62 -28.63 -28.06
N ALA A 112 -3.93 -29.28 -27.12
CA ALA A 112 -2.50 -29.24 -26.87
C ALA A 112 -1.87 -27.93 -26.34
N GLY A 113 -1.53 -27.99 -25.05
CA GLY A 113 -0.19 -27.58 -24.60
C GLY A 113 -0.08 -26.25 -23.88
N VAL A 114 -0.10 -26.31 -22.54
CA VAL A 114 0.55 -25.39 -21.60
C VAL A 114 0.26 -23.91 -21.85
N VAL A 115 -0.84 -23.42 -21.27
CA VAL A 115 -1.05 -21.99 -21.06
C VAL A 115 -0.03 -21.54 -20.00
N SER A 116 1.03 -20.87 -20.42
CA SER A 116 1.90 -20.13 -19.51
C SER A 116 1.12 -18.95 -18.96
N PHE A 117 0.64 -19.07 -17.72
CA PHE A 117 0.11 -17.93 -16.96
C PHE A 117 1.28 -17.04 -16.56
N ASP A 118 1.39 -15.86 -17.18
CA ASP A 118 2.42 -14.88 -16.80
C ASP A 118 2.19 -14.42 -15.35
N SER A 119 3.27 -14.35 -14.58
CA SER A 119 3.28 -13.87 -13.18
C SER A 119 2.61 -12.49 -13.03
N GLU A 120 2.63 -11.64 -14.06
CA GLU A 120 1.96 -10.34 -14.08
C GLU A 120 0.42 -10.48 -13.98
N TYR A 121 -0.17 -11.50 -14.61
CA TYR A 121 -1.63 -11.71 -14.62
C TYR A 121 -2.15 -12.22 -13.28
N SER A 122 -1.45 -13.18 -12.66
CA SER A 122 -1.78 -13.66 -11.31
C SER A 122 -1.64 -12.55 -10.26
N THR A 123 -0.67 -11.65 -10.44
CA THR A 123 -0.49 -10.49 -9.55
C THR A 123 -1.60 -9.46 -9.73
N ALA A 124 -2.01 -9.19 -10.98
CA ALA A 124 -3.12 -8.29 -11.27
C ALA A 124 -4.46 -8.82 -10.70
N LEU A 125 -4.75 -10.11 -10.88
CA LEU A 125 -5.95 -10.73 -10.31
C LEU A 125 -5.93 -10.74 -8.77
N PHE A 126 -4.77 -10.89 -8.13
CA PHE A 126 -4.65 -10.78 -6.67
C PHE A 126 -4.91 -9.36 -6.16
N VAL A 127 -4.40 -8.34 -6.87
CA VAL A 127 -4.69 -6.93 -6.57
C VAL A 127 -6.19 -6.65 -6.73
N ASP A 128 -6.82 -7.22 -7.76
CA ASP A 128 -8.25 -7.12 -7.96
C ASP A 128 -9.04 -7.82 -6.85
N LEU A 129 -8.64 -9.01 -6.39
CA LEU A 129 -9.27 -9.70 -5.26
C LEU A 129 -9.19 -8.87 -3.97
N SER A 130 -8.04 -8.25 -3.71
CA SER A 130 -7.85 -7.37 -2.55
C SER A 130 -8.75 -6.14 -2.62
N ARG A 131 -8.82 -5.48 -3.78
CA ARG A 131 -9.71 -4.33 -4.02
C ARG A 131 -11.19 -4.70 -3.95
N LEU A 132 -11.56 -5.88 -4.44
CA LEU A 132 -12.94 -6.39 -4.36
C LEU A 132 -13.34 -6.64 -2.91
N LEU A 133 -12.44 -7.22 -2.11
CA LEU A 133 -12.67 -7.42 -0.68
C LEU A 133 -12.82 -6.07 0.05
N GLU A 134 -11.99 -5.07 -0.27
CA GLU A 134 -12.12 -3.73 0.30
C GLU A 134 -13.47 -3.08 -0.02
N ARG A 135 -13.91 -3.18 -1.28
CA ARG A 135 -15.18 -2.61 -1.79
C ARG A 135 -16.44 -3.35 -1.34
N TRP A 136 -16.30 -4.52 -0.71
CA TRP A 136 -17.45 -5.29 -0.22
C TRP A 136 -18.10 -4.62 0.99
N GLU A 137 -19.35 -4.17 0.85
CA GLU A 137 -20.18 -3.72 1.97
C GLU A 137 -20.71 -4.94 2.74
N ALA A 138 -19.96 -5.36 3.76
CA ALA A 138 -20.33 -6.47 4.64
C ALA A 138 -21.37 -6.04 5.68
N SER A 139 -22.39 -6.87 5.92
CA SER A 139 -23.31 -6.70 7.05
C SER A 139 -22.56 -6.85 8.39
N PRO A 140 -23.10 -6.36 9.53
CA PRO A 140 -22.46 -6.52 10.83
C PRO A 140 -22.10 -7.98 11.17
N ASP A 141 -22.91 -8.94 10.72
CA ASP A 141 -22.68 -10.37 10.90
C ASP A 141 -21.53 -10.91 10.01
N GLN A 142 -21.22 -10.22 8.92
CA GLN A 142 -20.15 -10.57 7.96
C GLN A 142 -18.84 -9.81 8.22
N ALA A 143 -18.85 -8.80 9.10
CA ALA A 143 -17.71 -7.92 9.34
C ALA A 143 -16.47 -8.68 9.83
N GLN A 144 -16.66 -9.66 10.72
CA GLN A 144 -15.56 -10.48 11.22
C GLN A 144 -14.97 -11.38 10.12
N MET A 145 -15.82 -11.96 9.28
CA MET A 145 -15.38 -12.77 8.14
C MET A 145 -14.60 -11.94 7.11
N LYS A 146 -15.08 -10.74 6.77
CA LYS A 146 -14.36 -9.80 5.90
C LYS A 146 -12.98 -9.46 6.47
N LYS A 147 -12.91 -9.20 7.79
CA LYS A 147 -11.65 -8.91 8.48
C LYS A 147 -10.69 -10.10 8.40
N ASP A 148 -11.16 -11.31 8.70
CA ASP A 148 -10.32 -12.52 8.68
C ASP A 148 -9.84 -12.85 7.26
N MET A 149 -10.68 -12.68 6.23
CA MET A 149 -10.27 -12.80 4.83
C MET A 149 -9.21 -11.77 4.43
N GLY A 150 -9.32 -10.53 4.93
CA GLY A 150 -8.32 -9.49 4.69
C GLY A 150 -6.98 -9.83 5.33
N VAL A 151 -7.01 -10.34 6.57
CA VAL A 151 -5.80 -10.85 7.25
C VAL A 151 -5.19 -11.99 6.45
N LEU A 152 -5.99 -12.94 5.97
CA LEU A 152 -5.51 -14.10 5.21
C LEU A 152 -4.72 -13.68 3.96
N LEU A 153 -5.20 -12.67 3.23
CA LEU A 153 -4.52 -12.17 2.03
C LEU A 153 -3.18 -11.47 2.34
N HIS A 154 -2.95 -11.04 3.58
CA HIS A 154 -1.71 -10.36 3.99
C HIS A 154 -0.76 -11.25 4.80
N GLU A 155 -1.15 -12.49 5.09
CA GLU A 155 -0.30 -13.47 5.75
C GLU A 155 0.87 -13.93 4.85
N ALA A 156 2.02 -14.17 5.48
CA ALA A 156 3.25 -14.46 4.78
C ALA A 156 3.18 -15.79 4.01
N GLY A 157 3.42 -15.75 2.69
CA GLY A 157 3.41 -16.94 1.84
C GLY A 157 2.03 -17.31 1.26
N VAL A 158 0.94 -16.74 1.79
CA VAL A 158 -0.41 -16.94 1.22
C VAL A 158 -0.51 -16.31 -0.17
N GLN A 159 0.03 -15.11 -0.36
CA GLN A 159 0.05 -14.45 -1.67
C GLN A 159 0.75 -15.32 -2.73
N THR A 160 1.92 -15.88 -2.40
CA THR A 160 2.65 -16.78 -3.31
C THR A 160 1.86 -18.06 -3.59
N ALA A 161 1.27 -18.67 -2.55
CA ALA A 161 0.46 -19.86 -2.70
C ALA A 161 -0.79 -19.63 -3.57
N LEU A 162 -1.45 -18.48 -3.44
CA LEU A 162 -2.57 -18.09 -4.28
C LEU A 162 -2.14 -17.79 -5.71
N ILE A 163 -1.02 -17.10 -5.92
CA ILE A 163 -0.47 -16.85 -7.26
C ILE A 163 -0.15 -18.16 -7.98
N ASP A 164 0.50 -19.11 -7.30
CA ASP A 164 0.79 -20.44 -7.85
C ASP A 164 -0.50 -21.19 -8.20
N MET A 165 -1.52 -21.07 -7.36
CA MET A 165 -2.81 -21.71 -7.54
C MET A 165 -3.58 -21.09 -8.71
N MET A 166 -3.51 -19.77 -8.88
CA MET A 166 -4.13 -19.07 -10.01
C MET A 166 -3.41 -19.37 -11.32
N ALA A 167 -2.13 -19.73 -11.27
CA ALA A 167 -1.39 -20.24 -12.43
C ALA A 167 -1.74 -21.71 -12.77
N ASP A 168 -2.36 -22.45 -11.85
CA ASP A 168 -2.83 -23.81 -12.10
C ASP A 168 -4.21 -23.78 -12.79
N ALA A 169 -4.28 -24.41 -13.97
CA ALA A 169 -5.49 -24.51 -14.78
C ALA A 169 -6.68 -25.12 -14.01
N LYS A 170 -6.43 -25.94 -12.99
CA LYS A 170 -7.48 -26.51 -12.14
C LYS A 170 -8.24 -25.45 -11.36
N PHE A 171 -7.55 -24.41 -10.88
CA PHE A 171 -8.13 -23.40 -10.00
C PHE A 171 -8.40 -22.07 -10.72
N SER A 172 -7.69 -21.76 -11.81
CA SER A 172 -7.85 -20.51 -12.57
C SER A 172 -9.31 -20.21 -12.95
N ALA A 173 -10.02 -21.19 -13.52
CA ALA A 173 -11.43 -21.02 -13.90
C ALA A 173 -12.34 -20.70 -12.69
N SER A 174 -11.95 -21.15 -11.50
CA SER A 174 -12.70 -20.90 -10.26
C SER A 174 -12.53 -19.44 -9.81
N PHE A 175 -11.32 -18.90 -9.90
CA PHE A 175 -11.04 -17.50 -9.57
C PHE A 175 -11.63 -16.52 -10.60
N GLU A 176 -11.61 -16.89 -11.88
CA GLU A 176 -12.24 -16.11 -12.94
C GLU A 176 -13.77 -16.05 -12.78
N ASN A 177 -14.41 -17.19 -12.52
CA ASN A 177 -15.86 -17.24 -12.27
C ASN A 177 -16.26 -16.37 -11.07
N VAL A 178 -15.47 -16.37 -10.00
CA VAL A 178 -15.73 -15.54 -8.81
C VAL A 178 -15.57 -14.06 -9.14
N SER A 179 -14.51 -13.68 -9.86
CA SER A 179 -14.32 -12.30 -10.29
C SER A 179 -15.48 -11.84 -11.19
N ALA A 180 -15.92 -12.70 -12.11
CA ALA A 180 -17.07 -12.44 -12.98
C ALA A 180 -18.38 -12.30 -12.19
N LEU A 181 -18.68 -13.24 -11.28
CA LEU A 181 -19.87 -13.23 -10.42
C LEU A 181 -19.92 -12.00 -9.51
N ILE A 182 -18.77 -11.61 -8.94
CA ILE A 182 -18.66 -10.39 -8.13
C ILE A 182 -18.92 -9.14 -8.99
N LYS A 183 -18.45 -9.12 -10.24
CA LYS A 183 -18.68 -8.02 -11.19
C LYS A 183 -20.13 -7.93 -11.68
N THR A 184 -20.82 -9.06 -11.83
CA THR A 184 -22.20 -9.11 -12.37
C THR A 184 -23.28 -8.99 -11.31
N GLU A 185 -23.11 -9.62 -10.14
CA GLU A 185 -24.16 -9.73 -9.11
C GLU A 185 -23.83 -8.97 -7.82
N GLY A 186 -22.62 -8.43 -7.68
CA GLY A 186 -22.25 -7.54 -6.57
C GLY A 186 -22.10 -8.20 -5.20
N SER A 187 -22.36 -9.51 -5.08
CA SER A 187 -22.23 -10.24 -3.81
C SER A 187 -21.10 -11.26 -3.85
N ILE A 188 -20.02 -10.98 -3.10
CA ILE A 188 -18.92 -11.92 -2.85
C ILE A 188 -19.45 -13.25 -2.31
N LEU A 189 -20.52 -13.20 -1.52
CA LEU A 189 -21.08 -14.38 -0.89
C LEU A 189 -21.67 -15.36 -1.90
N HIS A 190 -22.28 -14.87 -3.00
CA HIS A 190 -22.83 -15.74 -4.03
C HIS A 190 -21.73 -16.42 -4.84
N GLY A 191 -20.67 -15.68 -5.18
CA GLY A 191 -19.48 -16.23 -5.84
C GLY A 191 -18.76 -17.28 -4.98
N VAL A 192 -18.57 -16.99 -3.69
CA VAL A 192 -17.95 -17.95 -2.76
C VAL A 192 -18.87 -19.15 -2.52
N ALA A 193 -20.19 -18.96 -2.42
CA ALA A 193 -21.15 -20.06 -2.29
C ALA A 193 -21.14 -20.99 -3.51
N ALA A 194 -21.01 -20.45 -4.73
CA ALA A 194 -20.86 -21.26 -5.95
C ALA A 194 -19.57 -22.09 -5.92
N MET A 195 -18.43 -21.50 -5.53
CA MET A 195 -17.19 -22.26 -5.35
C MET A 195 -17.31 -23.35 -4.27
N PHE A 196 -18.09 -23.08 -3.22
CA PHE A 196 -18.28 -23.98 -2.10
C PHE A 196 -19.14 -25.19 -2.52
N ALA A 197 -20.22 -24.95 -3.27
CA ALA A 197 -21.07 -25.99 -3.86
C ALA A 197 -20.30 -26.89 -4.84
N GLU A 198 -19.35 -26.31 -5.59
CA GLU A 198 -18.44 -27.05 -6.48
C GLU A 198 -17.28 -27.76 -5.73
N GLY A 199 -17.18 -27.60 -4.40
CA GLY A 199 -16.12 -28.19 -3.58
C GLY A 199 -14.74 -27.55 -3.74
N LYS A 200 -14.63 -26.49 -4.55
CA LYS A 200 -13.37 -25.82 -4.89
C LYS A 200 -12.77 -25.05 -3.73
N VAL A 201 -13.61 -24.44 -2.87
CA VAL A 201 -13.13 -23.74 -1.67
C VAL A 201 -12.37 -24.70 -0.75
N GLN A 202 -12.83 -25.95 -0.64
CA GLN A 202 -12.18 -26.95 0.20
C GLN A 202 -10.80 -27.36 -0.37
N GLU A 203 -10.70 -27.53 -1.68
CA GLU A 203 -9.42 -27.84 -2.32
C GLU A 203 -8.41 -26.69 -2.17
N ILE A 204 -8.88 -25.45 -2.38
CA ILE A 204 -8.08 -24.23 -2.17
C ILE A 204 -7.62 -24.17 -0.71
N ALA A 205 -8.52 -24.40 0.25
CA ALA A 205 -8.20 -24.43 1.66
C ALA A 205 -7.17 -25.52 2.01
N SER A 206 -7.29 -26.71 1.43
CA SER A 206 -6.34 -27.81 1.64
C SER A 206 -4.94 -27.47 1.14
N VAL A 207 -4.83 -26.90 -0.06
CA VAL A 207 -3.54 -26.49 -0.63
C VAL A 207 -2.92 -25.33 0.16
N LEU A 208 -3.74 -24.39 0.64
CA LEU A 208 -3.28 -23.32 1.53
C LEU A 208 -2.77 -23.84 2.86
N MET A 209 -3.43 -24.85 3.47
CA MET A 209 -2.94 -25.47 4.70
C MET A 209 -1.63 -26.25 4.49
N GLU A 210 -1.46 -26.89 3.34
CA GLU A 210 -0.23 -27.62 3.00
C GLU A 210 0.95 -26.65 2.81
N LYS A 211 0.75 -25.56 2.06
CA LYS A 211 1.79 -24.56 1.80
C LYS A 211 2.03 -23.63 3.00
N CYS A 212 0.99 -23.32 3.77
CA CYS A 212 1.00 -22.35 4.86
C CYS A 212 0.32 -22.93 6.12
N PRO A 213 0.97 -23.83 6.87
CA PRO A 213 0.34 -24.46 8.04
C PRO A 213 -0.01 -23.47 9.16
N HIS A 214 0.63 -22.29 9.18
CA HIS A 214 0.39 -21.24 10.16
C HIS A 214 -0.96 -20.54 9.98
N VAL A 215 -1.59 -20.59 8.80
CA VAL A 215 -2.91 -19.96 8.57
C VAL A 215 -4.09 -20.87 8.88
N LYS A 216 -3.84 -22.10 9.36
CA LYS A 216 -4.88 -23.11 9.62
C LYS A 216 -6.02 -22.58 10.49
N GLU A 217 -5.71 -21.95 11.62
CA GLU A 217 -6.72 -21.41 12.54
C GLU A 217 -7.54 -20.28 11.87
N LEU A 218 -6.90 -19.43 11.09
CA LEU A 218 -7.56 -18.34 10.37
C LEU A 218 -8.52 -18.88 9.31
N LEU A 219 -8.05 -19.87 8.55
CA LEU A 219 -8.83 -20.54 7.52
C LEU A 219 -10.03 -21.30 8.11
N GLU A 220 -9.85 -21.99 9.24
CA GLU A 220 -10.94 -22.62 9.99
C GLU A 220 -12.03 -21.61 10.38
N ASN A 221 -11.64 -20.43 10.87
CA ASN A 221 -12.61 -19.41 11.27
C ASN A 221 -13.40 -18.85 10.08
N ILE A 222 -12.72 -18.58 8.96
CA ILE A 222 -13.35 -18.13 7.71
C ILE A 222 -14.32 -19.18 7.18
N MET A 223 -13.90 -20.45 7.16
CA MET A 223 -14.71 -21.56 6.63
C MET A 223 -15.96 -21.81 7.48
N HIS A 224 -15.85 -21.76 8.81
CA HIS A 224 -17.02 -21.82 9.70
C HIS A 224 -17.98 -20.65 9.46
N ALA A 225 -17.45 -19.44 9.25
CA ALA A 225 -18.28 -18.25 9.01
C ALA A 225 -19.02 -18.35 7.68
N LEU A 226 -18.36 -18.88 6.65
CA LEU A 226 -18.97 -19.18 5.36
C LEU A 226 -20.06 -20.25 5.46
N GLN A 227 -19.80 -21.36 6.16
CA GLN A 227 -20.80 -22.43 6.35
C GLN A 227 -22.08 -21.92 7.02
N VAL A 228 -21.95 -21.12 8.08
CA VAL A 228 -23.10 -20.54 8.79
C VAL A 228 -23.86 -19.57 7.89
N HIS A 229 -23.15 -18.69 7.17
CA HIS A 229 -23.79 -17.74 6.25
C HIS A 229 -24.51 -18.44 5.10
N MET A 230 -23.90 -19.45 4.49
CA MET A 230 -24.54 -20.22 3.42
C MET A 230 -25.81 -20.90 3.90
N HIS A 231 -25.81 -21.45 5.12
CA HIS A 231 -27.03 -22.03 5.70
C HIS A 231 -28.13 -20.98 5.95
N ALA A 232 -27.75 -19.79 6.41
CA ALA A 232 -28.68 -18.68 6.60
C ALA A 232 -29.29 -18.19 5.27
N HIS A 233 -28.51 -18.16 4.18
CA HIS A 233 -28.95 -17.72 2.86
C HIS A 233 -29.71 -18.78 2.04
N THR A 234 -29.43 -20.07 2.23
CA THR A 234 -30.17 -21.18 1.60
C THR A 234 -31.50 -21.48 2.28
N SER A 235 -31.72 -20.93 3.48
CA SER A 235 -33.03 -20.93 4.14
C SER A 235 -33.88 -19.81 3.53
N PRO A 236 -34.90 -20.11 2.71
CA PRO A 236 -35.64 -19.07 2.02
C PRO A 236 -36.39 -18.18 3.02
N SER A 237 -36.11 -16.87 2.96
CA SER A 237 -36.99 -15.81 3.45
C SER A 237 -38.24 -15.73 2.57
N THR A 238 -39.05 -16.79 2.54
CA THR A 238 -40.30 -16.84 1.79
C THR A 238 -41.40 -17.43 2.66
N GLY A 239 -42.12 -16.55 3.36
CA GLY A 239 -43.58 -16.61 3.57
C GLY A 239 -44.28 -17.87 4.12
N GLN A 240 -43.60 -18.95 4.50
CA GLN A 240 -44.25 -20.20 4.95
C GLN A 240 -43.61 -20.88 6.17
N VAL A 241 -42.62 -20.28 6.83
CA VAL A 241 -42.02 -20.83 8.08
C VAL A 241 -42.75 -20.33 9.33
N ALA A 242 -44.08 -20.45 9.34
CA ALA A 242 -44.89 -20.13 10.51
C ALA A 242 -45.31 -21.38 11.31
N LEU A 243 -44.94 -22.59 10.89
CA LEU A 243 -45.34 -23.83 11.58
C LEU A 243 -44.21 -24.75 12.10
N ASP A 244 -42.94 -24.51 11.78
CA ASP A 244 -41.84 -25.44 12.16
C ASP A 244 -40.85 -24.89 13.21
N ASN A 245 -41.09 -23.67 13.72
CA ASN A 245 -40.29 -23.01 14.75
C ASN A 245 -40.55 -23.52 16.20
N GLN A 246 -41.16 -24.70 16.38
CA GLN A 246 -41.58 -25.19 17.70
C GLN A 246 -41.02 -26.56 18.10
N THR A 247 -40.13 -27.18 17.33
CA THR A 247 -39.47 -28.42 17.80
C THR A 247 -38.27 -28.03 18.66
N PRO A 248 -38.26 -28.31 19.98
CA PRO A 248 -37.13 -27.98 20.84
C PRO A 248 -35.89 -28.74 20.36
N LEU A 249 -34.84 -27.98 20.05
CA LEU A 249 -33.56 -28.57 19.66
C LEU A 249 -32.92 -29.29 20.85
N PRO A 250 -32.20 -30.39 20.62
CA PRO A 250 -31.41 -31.04 21.66
C PRO A 250 -30.36 -30.09 22.26
N PRO A 251 -29.93 -30.30 23.51
CA PRO A 251 -28.89 -29.48 24.12
C PRO A 251 -27.60 -29.52 23.28
N LEU A 252 -26.98 -28.35 23.13
CA LEU A 252 -25.70 -28.21 22.43
C LEU A 252 -24.58 -28.84 23.27
N PRO A 253 -23.56 -29.44 22.65
CA PRO A 253 -22.46 -30.09 23.38
C PRO A 253 -21.64 -29.09 24.21
N ASP A 254 -21.11 -29.53 25.35
CA ASP A 254 -20.26 -28.72 26.21
C ASP A 254 -18.94 -28.35 25.53
N ASP A 255 -18.33 -29.30 24.82
CA ASP A 255 -17.18 -29.10 23.93
C ASP A 255 -17.67 -28.87 22.49
N PRO A 256 -17.63 -27.63 21.96
CA PRO A 256 -18.08 -27.32 20.60
C PRO A 256 -17.16 -27.91 19.53
N PHE A 257 -15.91 -28.27 19.85
CA PHE A 257 -14.94 -28.80 18.88
C PHE A 257 -15.28 -30.22 18.41
N VAL A 258 -16.19 -30.91 19.11
CA VAL A 258 -16.65 -32.25 18.73
C VAL A 258 -17.39 -32.22 17.39
N VAL A 259 -18.09 -31.13 17.07
CA VAL A 259 -18.85 -31.03 15.80
C VAL A 259 -17.95 -31.07 14.57
N HIS A 260 -16.77 -30.46 14.63
CA HIS A 260 -15.81 -30.46 13.54
C HIS A 260 -15.25 -31.87 13.31
N ARG A 261 -14.85 -32.55 14.39
CA ARG A 261 -14.36 -33.93 14.33
C ARG A 261 -15.43 -34.89 13.81
N ALA A 262 -16.69 -34.68 14.22
CA ALA A 262 -17.82 -35.48 13.75
C ALA A 262 -18.12 -35.23 12.26
N LEU A 263 -18.11 -33.97 11.80
CA LEU A 263 -18.28 -33.62 10.39
C LEU A 263 -17.19 -34.24 9.52
N GLU A 264 -15.93 -34.12 9.94
CA GLU A 264 -14.80 -34.71 9.23
C GLU A 264 -14.87 -36.23 9.17
N PHE A 265 -15.23 -36.88 10.29
CA PHE A 265 -15.39 -38.33 10.36
C PHE A 265 -16.49 -38.85 9.43
N VAL A 266 -17.66 -38.23 9.44
CA VAL A 266 -18.84 -38.68 8.66
C VAL A 266 -18.67 -38.40 7.17
N THR A 267 -18.02 -37.30 6.81
CA THR A 267 -17.95 -36.84 5.42
C THR A 267 -16.62 -37.15 4.74
N GLY A 268 -15.60 -37.53 5.51
CA GLY A 268 -14.22 -37.69 5.05
C GLY A 268 -13.59 -36.39 4.57
N ARG A 269 -14.19 -35.24 4.89
CA ARG A 269 -13.82 -33.91 4.40
C ARG A 269 -13.60 -32.97 5.58
N PHE A 270 -12.49 -32.24 5.53
CA PHE A 270 -12.15 -31.26 6.55
C PHE A 270 -13.21 -30.14 6.68
N PHE A 271 -13.82 -29.72 5.56
CA PHE A 271 -15.00 -28.84 5.56
C PHE A 271 -16.04 -29.32 4.54
N ILE A 272 -17.32 -29.19 4.89
CA ILE A 272 -18.46 -29.53 4.01
C ILE A 272 -19.56 -28.48 4.10
N ASP A 273 -20.39 -28.37 3.07
CA ASP A 273 -21.57 -27.51 3.13
C ASP A 273 -22.60 -28.23 3.99
N ILE A 274 -22.91 -27.68 5.16
CA ILE A 274 -23.89 -28.30 6.05
C ILE A 274 -25.28 -28.41 5.40
N SER A 275 -25.58 -27.54 4.42
CA SER A 275 -26.81 -27.59 3.64
C SER A 275 -26.82 -28.72 2.59
N SER A 276 -25.66 -29.30 2.26
CA SER A 276 -25.52 -30.44 1.35
C SER A 276 -25.67 -31.81 2.04
N LEU A 277 -25.63 -31.84 3.37
CA LEU A 277 -25.69 -33.09 4.14
C LEU A 277 -27.00 -33.84 3.92
N THR A 278 -26.93 -35.16 3.76
CA THR A 278 -28.13 -36.00 3.75
C THR A 278 -28.75 -36.05 5.15
N ASN A 279 -30.01 -36.50 5.23
CA ASN A 279 -30.66 -36.68 6.54
C ASN A 279 -29.92 -37.70 7.42
N GLU A 280 -29.36 -38.75 6.82
CA GLU A 280 -28.57 -39.77 7.54
C GLU A 280 -27.25 -39.19 8.06
N GLN A 281 -26.51 -38.48 7.20
CA GLN A 281 -25.24 -37.86 7.56
C GLN A 281 -25.42 -36.82 8.68
N SER A 282 -26.44 -35.96 8.59
CA SER A 282 -26.69 -34.96 9.65
C SER A 282 -27.09 -35.63 10.97
N GLY A 283 -27.83 -36.75 10.92
CA GLY A 283 -28.15 -37.55 12.09
C GLY A 283 -26.91 -38.20 12.73
N GLU A 284 -26.01 -38.74 11.90
CA GLU A 284 -24.76 -39.37 12.36
C GLU A 284 -23.81 -38.35 13.00
N VAL A 285 -23.72 -37.14 12.44
CA VAL A 285 -22.95 -36.03 13.04
C VAL A 285 -23.47 -35.70 14.43
N MET A 286 -24.79 -35.55 14.59
CA MET A 286 -25.39 -35.26 15.89
C MET A 286 -25.18 -36.40 16.90
N PHE A 287 -25.29 -37.65 16.46
CA PHE A 287 -25.02 -38.83 17.29
C PHE A 287 -23.57 -38.84 17.79
N ASN A 288 -22.60 -38.59 16.89
CA ASN A 288 -21.18 -38.50 17.24
C ASN A 288 -20.84 -37.31 18.14
N CYS A 289 -21.71 -36.29 18.19
CA CYS A 289 -21.61 -35.19 19.14
C CYS A 289 -22.27 -35.49 20.51
N GLY A 290 -22.82 -36.69 20.71
CA GLY A 290 -23.41 -37.13 21.98
C GLY A 290 -24.93 -36.93 22.10
N VAL A 291 -25.63 -36.64 21.00
CA VAL A 291 -27.09 -36.55 21.02
C VAL A 291 -27.71 -37.95 21.03
N ASP A 292 -28.61 -38.20 21.99
CA ASP A 292 -29.30 -39.49 22.12
C ASP A 292 -30.13 -39.84 20.88
N GLY A 293 -30.01 -41.08 20.40
CA GLY A 293 -30.77 -41.60 19.26
C GLY A 293 -32.29 -41.51 19.41
N ALA A 294 -32.83 -41.42 20.62
CA ALA A 294 -34.25 -41.17 20.87
C ALA A 294 -34.67 -39.74 20.50
N LEU A 295 -33.79 -38.76 20.70
CA LEU A 295 -34.01 -37.36 20.34
C LEU A 295 -33.76 -37.09 18.85
N LEU A 296 -32.96 -37.95 18.19
CA LEU A 296 -32.64 -37.84 16.75
C LEU A 296 -33.77 -38.32 15.83
N ARG A 297 -34.48 -39.38 16.20
CA ARG A 297 -35.54 -39.98 15.38
C ARG A 297 -36.66 -39.01 14.97
N PRO A 298 -37.19 -38.13 15.84
CA PRO A 298 -38.26 -37.20 15.46
C PRO A 298 -37.79 -35.96 14.70
N LEU A 299 -36.48 -35.68 14.64
CA LEU A 299 -35.95 -34.45 14.03
C LEU A 299 -35.96 -34.53 12.50
N SER A 300 -36.49 -33.49 11.86
CA SER A 300 -36.37 -33.26 10.42
C SER A 300 -34.91 -32.97 10.02
N ARG A 301 -34.60 -33.17 8.73
CA ARG A 301 -33.27 -32.85 8.19
C ARG A 301 -32.89 -31.39 8.47
N GLU A 302 -33.83 -30.48 8.30
CA GLU A 302 -33.67 -29.04 8.51
C GLU A 302 -33.39 -28.73 9.98
N ALA A 303 -34.05 -29.44 10.91
CA ALA A 303 -33.77 -29.30 12.34
C ALA A 303 -32.39 -29.85 12.74
N ARG A 304 -31.94 -30.94 12.11
CA ARG A 304 -30.58 -31.48 12.31
C ARG A 304 -29.51 -30.52 11.80
N ILE A 305 -29.71 -29.95 10.60
CA ILE A 305 -28.78 -28.96 10.03
C ILE A 305 -28.74 -27.69 10.88
N ARG A 306 -29.90 -27.21 11.36
CA ARG A 306 -29.98 -26.06 12.27
C ARG A 306 -29.19 -26.30 13.56
N TRP A 307 -29.31 -27.48 14.15
CA TRP A 307 -28.55 -27.84 15.35
C TRP A 307 -27.03 -27.85 15.09
N ILE A 308 -26.60 -28.37 13.94
CA ILE A 308 -25.18 -28.36 13.55
C ILE A 308 -24.71 -26.92 13.38
N ALA A 309 -25.49 -26.05 12.73
CA ALA A 309 -25.19 -24.64 12.56
C ALA A 309 -25.06 -23.88 13.90
N GLU A 310 -25.98 -24.11 14.84
CA GLU A 310 -25.93 -23.51 16.19
C GLU A 310 -24.70 -23.98 16.97
N THR A 311 -24.29 -25.24 16.80
CA THR A 311 -23.07 -25.78 17.42
C THR A 311 -21.82 -25.12 16.85
N ILE A 312 -21.76 -24.89 15.53
CA ILE A 312 -20.66 -24.17 14.87
C ILE A 312 -20.62 -22.70 15.34
N LEU A 313 -21.76 -22.04 15.51
CA LEU A 313 -21.83 -20.69 16.08
C LEU A 313 -21.28 -20.65 17.52
N LYS A 314 -21.59 -21.66 18.34
CA LYS A 314 -21.03 -21.80 19.70
C LYS A 314 -19.50 -21.98 19.65
N LEU A 315 -19.00 -22.77 18.69
CA LEU A 315 -17.56 -22.95 18.46
C LEU A 315 -16.87 -21.63 18.08
N GLN A 316 -17.44 -20.85 17.18
CA GLN A 316 -16.88 -19.55 16.78
C GLN A 316 -16.78 -18.57 17.95
N LYS A 317 -17.83 -18.50 18.78
CA LYS A 317 -17.82 -17.68 20.00
C LYS A 317 -16.75 -18.13 21.00
N ALA A 318 -16.59 -19.44 21.18
CA ALA A 318 -15.56 -20.00 22.05
C ALA A 318 -14.14 -19.69 21.54
N ASN A 319 -13.90 -19.81 20.23
CA ASN A 319 -12.62 -19.46 19.60
C ASN A 319 -12.31 -17.97 19.75
N GLN A 320 -13.31 -17.10 19.58
CA GLN A 320 -13.13 -15.67 19.78
C GLN A 320 -12.79 -15.34 21.23
N ALA A 321 -13.50 -15.92 22.19
CA ALA A 321 -13.20 -15.75 23.61
C ALA A 321 -11.80 -16.24 23.99
N LEU A 322 -11.32 -17.34 23.39
CA LEU A 322 -9.96 -17.84 23.57
C LEU A 322 -8.92 -16.85 23.01
N LYS A 323 -9.15 -16.29 21.82
CA LYS A 323 -8.30 -15.25 21.23
C LYS A 323 -8.24 -14.00 22.10
N ASP A 324 -9.38 -13.53 22.58
CA ASP A 324 -9.47 -12.35 23.44
C ASP A 324 -8.78 -12.60 24.79
N ALA A 325 -8.94 -13.79 25.37
CA ALA A 325 -8.25 -14.18 26.59
C ALA A 325 -6.72 -14.28 26.40
N LYS A 326 -6.26 -14.78 25.25
CA LYS A 326 -4.84 -14.83 24.90
C LYS A 326 -4.27 -13.43 24.71
N ALA A 327 -4.99 -12.54 24.02
CA ALA A 327 -4.60 -11.14 23.85
C ALA A 327 -4.52 -10.42 25.19
N LYS A 328 -5.51 -10.63 26.07
CA LYS A 328 -5.53 -10.06 27.42
C LYS A 328 -4.36 -10.57 28.27
N LYS A 329 -4.07 -11.87 28.25
CA LYS A 329 -2.90 -12.43 28.95
C LYS A 329 -1.59 -11.85 28.43
N LEU A 330 -1.44 -11.69 27.12
CA LEU A 330 -0.24 -11.10 26.53
C LEU A 330 -0.07 -9.63 26.95
N GLN A 331 -1.18 -8.90 27.07
CA GLN A 331 -1.20 -7.53 27.55
C GLN A 331 -0.89 -7.45 29.06
N GLU A 332 -1.48 -8.31 29.89
CA GLU A 332 -1.20 -8.40 31.32
C GLU A 332 0.25 -8.84 31.60
N GLU A 333 0.82 -9.74 30.78
CA GLU A 333 2.24 -10.12 30.84
C GLU A 333 3.15 -8.99 30.40
N ALA A 334 2.79 -8.24 29.36
CA ALA A 334 3.54 -7.05 28.93
C ALA A 334 3.52 -5.95 30.01
N GLU A 335 2.38 -5.75 30.68
CA GLU A 335 2.24 -4.80 31.80
C GLU A 335 3.04 -5.24 33.03
N LYS A 336 3.06 -6.53 33.37
CA LYS A 336 3.89 -7.07 34.46
C LYS A 336 5.39 -7.03 34.16
N GLN A 337 5.79 -7.23 32.90
CA GLN A 337 7.20 -7.13 32.48
C GLN A 337 7.74 -5.69 32.59
N ILE A 338 6.86 -4.68 32.47
CA ILE A 338 7.23 -3.27 32.69
C ILE A 338 7.46 -2.98 34.18
N ASP A 339 6.69 -3.63 35.07
CA ASP A 339 6.77 -3.39 36.52
C ASP A 339 7.93 -4.13 37.22
N THR A 340 8.53 -5.13 36.56
CA THR A 340 9.58 -5.99 37.16
C THR A 340 11.01 -5.58 36.80
N HIS A 341 11.24 -4.49 36.05
CA HIS A 341 12.58 -4.10 35.57
C HIS A 341 13.52 -3.49 36.64
N GLY A 342 13.35 -3.88 37.91
CA GLY A 342 14.18 -3.49 39.06
C GLY A 342 15.19 -4.54 39.55
N ILE A 343 15.19 -5.78 39.03
CA ILE A 343 16.15 -6.83 39.45
C ILE A 343 16.66 -7.55 38.20
N MET A 344 17.98 -7.45 37.96
CA MET A 344 18.66 -8.03 36.79
C MET A 344 18.93 -9.52 37.03
N ASP A 345 18.22 -10.40 36.31
CA ASP A 345 18.62 -11.80 36.15
C ASP A 345 19.61 -11.95 34.99
N ALA A 346 20.56 -12.88 35.16
CA ALA A 346 21.80 -13.00 34.39
C ALA A 346 21.64 -13.64 32.98
N ASP A 347 20.43 -13.93 32.52
CA ASP A 347 20.17 -14.58 31.23
C ASP A 347 19.82 -13.62 30.07
N ASP A 348 19.77 -12.30 30.30
CA ASP A 348 19.34 -11.29 29.31
C ASP A 348 20.46 -10.81 28.35
N VAL A 349 21.43 -11.66 28.04
CA VAL A 349 22.56 -11.30 27.17
C VAL A 349 22.18 -11.42 25.67
N ASP A 350 21.14 -12.18 25.32
CA ASP A 350 20.83 -12.52 23.92
C ASP A 350 19.73 -11.70 23.23
N ASN A 351 19.09 -10.74 23.93
CA ASN A 351 17.97 -9.95 23.38
C ASN A 351 18.26 -8.46 23.16
N LYS A 352 19.53 -8.06 23.23
CA LYS A 352 19.95 -6.66 23.09
C LYS A 352 19.63 -6.12 21.69
N PRO A 353 18.97 -4.95 21.56
CA PRO A 353 18.75 -4.32 20.26
C PRO A 353 20.09 -3.99 19.61
N SER A 354 20.22 -4.25 18.30
CA SER A 354 21.43 -4.00 17.54
C SER A 354 21.14 -3.23 16.26
N ALA A 355 22.10 -2.43 15.82
CA ALA A 355 22.04 -1.71 14.55
C ALA A 355 23.43 -1.65 13.92
N ALA A 356 23.51 -1.99 12.64
CA ALA A 356 24.71 -1.89 11.82
C ALA A 356 24.62 -0.70 10.86
N PHE A 357 25.74 -0.01 10.69
CA PHE A 357 25.93 0.98 9.64
C PHE A 357 26.10 0.27 8.29
N VAL A 358 25.35 0.73 7.28
CA VAL A 358 25.44 0.20 5.91
C VAL A 358 26.23 1.15 5.02
N GLY A 359 26.04 2.47 5.17
CA GLY A 359 26.75 3.47 4.38
C GLY A 359 26.20 4.88 4.56
N ASP A 360 26.99 5.86 4.12
CA ASP A 360 26.56 7.25 4.01
C ASP A 360 25.72 7.43 2.75
N VAL A 361 24.49 7.94 2.90
CA VAL A 361 23.62 8.29 1.77
C VAL A 361 23.91 9.72 1.31
N SER A 362 24.23 10.61 2.26
CA SER A 362 24.65 11.98 1.97
C SER A 362 25.90 12.37 2.77
N PHE A 363 26.67 13.32 2.23
CA PHE A 363 27.89 13.87 2.82
C PHE A 363 28.86 12.80 3.35
N PRO A 364 29.47 11.97 2.47
CA PRO A 364 30.50 11.02 2.88
C PRO A 364 31.63 11.67 3.68
N ASP A 365 32.38 10.88 4.42
CA ASP A 365 33.48 11.38 5.24
C ASP A 365 34.47 12.25 4.45
N GLY A 366 34.81 13.40 5.03
CA GLY A 366 35.69 14.39 4.41
C GLY A 366 35.00 15.35 3.43
N SER A 367 33.67 15.35 3.37
CA SER A 367 32.91 16.28 2.52
C SER A 367 33.22 17.75 2.84
N THR A 368 33.44 18.56 1.81
CA THR A 368 33.72 19.99 1.95
C THR A 368 32.44 20.82 1.97
N ILE A 369 32.29 21.71 2.94
CA ILE A 369 31.13 22.60 3.07
C ILE A 369 31.56 24.03 3.40
N ARG A 370 30.80 25.05 2.98
CA ARG A 370 31.15 26.44 3.30
C ARG A 370 30.74 26.78 4.72
N ALA A 371 31.53 27.64 5.35
CA ALA A 371 31.25 28.17 6.68
C ALA A 371 29.84 28.78 6.77
N GLY A 372 29.00 28.28 7.68
CA GLY A 372 27.65 28.76 7.93
C GLY A 372 26.53 28.11 7.12
N ASP A 373 26.83 27.24 6.15
CA ASP A 373 25.82 26.54 5.35
C ASP A 373 25.12 25.44 6.17
N SER A 374 23.82 25.27 5.96
CA SER A 374 23.05 24.13 6.48
C SER A 374 23.09 22.97 5.50
N PHE A 375 23.10 21.75 6.01
CA PHE A 375 23.13 20.52 5.23
C PHE A 375 22.38 19.38 5.92
N LEU A 376 21.89 18.42 5.15
CA LEU A 376 21.18 17.25 5.66
C LEU A 376 22.07 16.01 5.57
N LYS A 377 22.51 15.50 6.73
CA LYS A 377 23.34 14.29 6.83
C LYS A 377 22.45 13.07 6.97
N THR A 378 22.59 12.10 6.07
CA THR A 378 21.78 10.87 6.02
C THR A 378 22.65 9.63 6.08
N TRP A 379 22.37 8.76 7.06
CA TRP A 379 23.00 7.45 7.19
C TRP A 379 22.00 6.34 6.89
N ARG A 380 22.46 5.29 6.20
CA ARG A 380 21.70 4.05 6.04
C ARG A 380 22.07 3.06 7.14
N LEU A 381 21.06 2.60 7.86
CA LEU A 381 21.20 1.68 8.99
C LEU A 381 20.42 0.40 8.73
N LYS A 382 20.91 -0.72 9.24
CA LYS A 382 20.22 -2.01 9.24
C LYS A 382 20.00 -2.49 10.67
N ASN A 383 18.81 -3.00 10.97
CA ASN A 383 18.63 -3.80 12.18
C ASN A 383 19.29 -5.18 11.96
N ASP A 384 20.47 -5.38 12.53
CA ASP A 384 21.21 -6.63 12.52
C ASP A 384 21.00 -7.48 13.79
N GLY A 385 20.11 -7.04 14.68
CA GLY A 385 19.73 -7.75 15.90
C GLY A 385 18.67 -8.84 15.67
N LYS A 386 18.45 -9.66 16.70
CA LYS A 386 17.41 -10.70 16.72
C LYS A 386 16.02 -10.15 17.06
N THR A 387 15.95 -8.92 17.60
CA THR A 387 14.72 -8.24 18.02
C THR A 387 14.45 -6.98 17.21
N ARG A 388 13.17 -6.59 17.12
CA ARG A 388 12.78 -5.28 16.57
C ARG A 388 13.37 -4.16 17.42
N TRP A 389 13.68 -3.01 16.82
CA TRP A 389 14.11 -1.85 17.61
C TRP A 389 13.03 -1.41 18.59
N PRO A 390 13.41 -0.98 19.81
CA PRO A 390 12.45 -0.54 20.81
C PRO A 390 11.59 0.64 20.30
N ALA A 391 10.36 0.73 20.78
CA ALA A 391 9.50 1.88 20.50
C ALA A 391 10.14 3.17 21.02
N LYS A 392 9.92 4.28 20.31
CA LYS A 392 10.47 5.61 20.65
C LYS A 392 12.00 5.65 20.70
N SER A 393 12.67 4.80 19.91
CA SER A 393 14.12 4.87 19.73
C SER A 393 14.52 6.21 19.09
N ARG A 394 15.67 6.73 19.48
CA ARG A 394 16.16 8.05 19.06
C ARG A 394 17.61 7.97 18.65
N LEU A 395 17.99 8.67 17.60
CA LEU A 395 19.39 8.93 17.27
C LEU A 395 19.83 10.20 17.98
N VAL A 396 20.88 10.11 18.81
CA VAL A 396 21.36 11.24 19.60
C VAL A 396 22.83 11.51 19.34
N CYS A 397 23.23 12.78 19.43
CA CYS A 397 24.64 13.16 19.44
C CYS A 397 25.26 12.70 20.77
N VAL A 398 26.31 11.89 20.69
CA VAL A 398 26.98 11.26 21.85
C VAL A 398 28.36 11.84 22.14
N GLY A 399 28.83 12.76 21.31
CA GLY A 399 30.08 13.49 21.50
C GLY A 399 30.64 14.06 20.19
N GLY A 400 31.82 14.69 20.27
CA GLY A 400 32.41 15.39 19.13
C GLY A 400 31.83 16.80 19.00
N ASP A 401 31.84 17.31 17.77
CA ASP A 401 31.26 18.61 17.44
C ASP A 401 29.74 18.52 17.29
N HIS A 402 29.04 19.41 17.98
CA HIS A 402 27.60 19.57 17.88
C HIS A 402 27.28 20.42 16.65
N LEU A 403 26.78 19.77 15.61
CA LEU A 403 26.47 20.38 14.32
C LEU A 403 24.97 20.45 14.06
N GLU A 404 24.16 19.78 14.86
CA GLU A 404 22.70 19.68 14.71
C GLU A 404 21.99 21.03 14.81
N ILE A 405 20.93 21.19 14.01
CA ILE A 405 20.02 22.34 14.09
C ILE A 405 18.72 21.88 14.76
N GLY A 406 18.34 22.53 15.88
CA GLY A 406 17.09 22.26 16.57
C GLY A 406 17.23 21.19 17.66
N ASP A 407 16.38 20.16 17.61
CA ASP A 407 16.33 19.13 18.65
C ASP A 407 17.61 18.28 18.68
N SER A 408 18.10 18.00 19.87
CA SER A 408 19.33 17.20 20.11
C SER A 408 19.18 15.70 19.77
N PHE A 409 18.02 15.30 19.27
CA PHE A 409 17.72 13.91 18.92
C PHE A 409 16.76 13.83 17.73
N VAL A 410 16.88 12.76 16.95
CA VAL A 410 15.96 12.41 15.86
C VAL A 410 15.22 11.14 16.21
N SER A 411 13.89 11.15 16.09
CA SER A 411 13.05 9.97 16.33
C SER A 411 13.25 8.94 15.22
N VAL A 412 13.37 7.67 15.58
CA VAL A 412 13.61 6.56 14.66
C VAL A 412 12.45 5.56 14.76
N PRO A 413 11.91 5.06 13.62
CA PRO A 413 10.79 4.12 13.64
C PRO A 413 11.18 2.75 14.22
N ILE A 414 10.17 1.94 14.55
CA ILE A 414 10.36 0.53 14.93
C ILE A 414 10.79 -0.25 13.69
N VAL A 415 12.00 -0.81 13.70
CA VAL A 415 12.55 -1.56 12.57
C VAL A 415 12.64 -3.05 12.92
N PRO A 416 12.00 -3.96 12.16
CA PRO A 416 12.14 -5.41 12.34
C PRO A 416 13.57 -5.90 12.03
N PRO A 417 13.98 -7.08 12.56
CA PRO A 417 15.24 -7.72 12.19
C PRO A 417 15.44 -7.82 10.67
N GLY A 418 16.64 -7.49 10.20
CA GLY A 418 17.04 -7.59 8.80
C GLY A 418 16.63 -6.41 7.91
N LYS A 419 15.74 -5.51 8.35
CA LYS A 419 15.29 -4.34 7.57
C LYS A 419 16.27 -3.17 7.68
N MET A 420 16.27 -2.33 6.63
CA MET A 420 17.11 -1.14 6.53
C MET A 420 16.25 0.13 6.52
N ILE A 421 16.82 1.22 7.03
CA ILE A 421 16.22 2.56 6.99
C ILE A 421 17.28 3.62 6.73
N ASP A 422 16.86 4.78 6.24
CA ASP A 422 17.68 5.97 6.11
C ASP A 422 17.28 6.97 7.20
N VAL A 423 18.27 7.43 7.99
CA VAL A 423 18.06 8.40 9.08
C VAL A 423 18.78 9.68 8.74
N SER A 424 18.03 10.78 8.67
CA SER A 424 18.52 12.11 8.31
C SER A 424 18.54 13.05 9.51
N VAL A 425 19.60 13.84 9.64
CA VAL A 425 19.76 14.89 10.65
C VAL A 425 20.15 16.19 9.95
N GLU A 426 19.42 17.27 10.23
CA GLU A 426 19.75 18.60 9.73
C GLU A 426 20.88 19.21 10.58
N MET A 427 21.92 19.69 9.92
CA MET A 427 23.16 20.17 10.53
C MET A 427 23.61 21.51 9.92
N LYS A 428 24.38 22.31 10.67
CA LYS A 428 24.96 23.57 10.24
C LYS A 428 26.48 23.55 10.36
N ALA A 429 27.15 23.91 9.27
CA ALA A 429 28.59 24.10 9.25
C ALA A 429 29.00 25.30 10.14
N PRO A 430 29.96 25.12 11.08
CA PRO A 430 30.46 26.22 11.90
C PRO A 430 31.08 27.35 11.08
N SER A 431 31.18 28.54 11.65
CA SER A 431 31.72 29.71 10.93
C SER A 431 33.24 29.70 10.78
N LYS A 432 33.95 28.91 11.59
CA LYS A 432 35.41 28.82 11.55
C LYS A 432 35.83 27.72 10.59
N PRO A 433 36.71 27.97 9.61
CA PRO A 433 37.24 26.94 8.74
C PRO A 433 38.10 25.94 9.54
N ALA A 434 37.65 24.69 9.60
CA ALA A 434 38.34 23.57 10.24
C ALA A 434 37.66 22.26 9.83
N ARG A 435 38.26 21.12 10.22
CA ARG A 435 37.59 19.82 10.15
C ARG A 435 36.74 19.64 11.41
N TYR A 436 35.50 19.21 11.25
CA TYR A 436 34.55 18.97 12.35
C TYR A 436 34.04 17.54 12.29
N THR A 437 33.96 16.89 13.44
CA THR A 437 33.50 15.51 13.54
C THR A 437 32.48 15.35 14.68
N GLY A 438 31.25 15.00 14.34
CA GLY A 438 30.18 14.71 15.31
C GLY A 438 29.89 13.22 15.40
N TYR A 439 29.70 12.68 16.59
CA TYR A 439 29.41 11.26 16.81
C TYR A 439 27.97 11.05 17.24
N TRP A 440 27.32 10.05 16.64
CA TRP A 440 25.90 9.77 16.82
C TRP A 440 25.68 8.31 17.21
N ARG A 441 24.64 8.05 18.00
CA ARG A 441 24.27 6.69 18.40
C ARG A 441 22.79 6.55 18.68
N LEU A 442 22.24 5.37 18.42
CA LEU A 442 20.86 5.05 18.77
C LEU A 442 20.72 4.85 20.30
N CYS A 443 19.61 5.33 20.83
CA CYS A 443 19.20 5.25 22.23
C CYS A 443 17.76 4.75 22.33
N THR A 444 17.49 3.92 23.33
CA THR A 444 16.12 3.56 23.71
C THR A 444 15.41 4.71 24.41
N ALA A 445 14.10 4.58 24.64
CA ALA A 445 13.32 5.54 25.44
C ALA A 445 13.92 5.76 26.85
N ASP A 446 14.51 4.72 27.43
CA ASP A 446 15.15 4.74 28.75
C ASP A 446 16.59 5.29 28.71
N GLY A 447 17.05 5.79 27.56
CA GLY A 447 18.38 6.36 27.37
C GLY A 447 19.51 5.33 27.19
N LYS A 448 19.21 4.03 27.09
CA LYS A 448 20.22 3.00 26.85
C LYS A 448 20.72 3.06 25.40
N ARG A 449 22.03 3.22 25.21
CA ARG A 449 22.66 3.28 23.88
C ARG A 449 22.82 1.89 23.26
N TYR A 450 22.55 1.75 21.97
CA TYR A 450 22.70 0.50 21.24
C TYR A 450 23.20 0.69 19.80
N GLY A 451 23.58 -0.41 19.15
CA GLY A 451 24.15 -0.41 17.80
C GLY A 451 25.55 0.22 17.67
N GLN A 452 26.00 0.31 16.43
CA GLN A 452 27.27 0.94 16.04
C GLN A 452 27.22 2.47 16.22
N ARG A 453 28.40 3.08 16.39
CA ARG A 453 28.55 4.54 16.44
C ARG A 453 28.63 5.07 15.02
N LEU A 454 27.81 6.06 14.72
CA LEU A 454 27.81 6.80 13.46
C LEU A 454 28.62 8.07 13.65
N TRP A 455 29.08 8.65 12.55
CA TRP A 455 29.75 9.95 12.59
C TRP A 455 29.41 10.78 11.36
N VAL A 456 29.57 12.09 11.53
CA VAL A 456 29.66 13.06 10.45
C VAL A 456 31.07 13.62 10.48
N ASP A 457 31.73 13.67 9.33
CA ASP A 457 33.06 14.25 9.19
C ASP A 457 33.08 15.21 8.00
N ILE A 458 33.22 16.49 8.29
CA ILE A 458 33.15 17.57 7.29
C ILE A 458 34.38 18.48 7.38
N LEU A 459 34.79 19.00 6.23
CA LEU A 459 35.81 20.05 6.12
C LEU A 459 35.12 21.38 5.80
N VAL A 460 35.10 22.28 6.79
CA VAL A 460 34.55 23.62 6.61
C VAL A 460 35.60 24.51 5.96
N VAL A 461 35.26 25.07 4.80
CA VAL A 461 36.09 26.03 4.08
C VAL A 461 35.58 27.45 4.26
N GLY A 462 36.51 28.41 4.30
CA GLY A 462 36.19 29.83 4.40
C GLY A 462 35.36 30.32 3.22
N LYS A 463 34.50 31.32 3.47
CA LYS A 463 33.82 32.04 2.40
C LYS A 463 34.88 32.77 1.56
N PRO A 464 34.83 32.73 0.21
CA PRO A 464 35.72 33.55 -0.60
C PRO A 464 35.51 35.02 -0.24
N ASP A 465 36.59 35.73 0.11
CA ASP A 465 36.53 37.18 0.31
C ASP A 465 36.05 37.83 -1.00
N PRO A 466 35.11 38.81 -0.95
CA PRO A 466 34.80 39.60 -2.12
C PRO A 466 36.09 40.30 -2.60
N PRO A 467 36.37 40.34 -3.91
CA PRO A 467 37.55 41.02 -4.42
C PRO A 467 37.55 42.47 -3.92
N ALA A 468 38.65 42.86 -3.27
CA ALA A 468 38.83 44.21 -2.75
C ALA A 468 38.58 45.25 -3.87
N PRO A 469 37.88 46.37 -3.60
CA PRO A 469 37.67 47.41 -4.60
C PRO A 469 39.01 47.96 -5.06
N SER A 470 39.31 47.76 -6.34
CA SER A 470 40.44 48.32 -7.05
C SER A 470 40.47 49.85 -6.90
N ALA A 471 41.58 50.36 -6.37
CA ALA A 471 41.85 51.79 -6.26
C ALA A 471 41.78 52.50 -7.64
N PRO A 472 41.39 53.79 -7.69
CA PRO A 472 41.23 54.52 -8.94
C PRO A 472 42.58 54.78 -9.65
N PRO A 473 42.60 54.83 -11.00
CA PRO A 473 43.83 54.99 -11.78
C PRO A 473 44.35 56.43 -11.69
N ALA A 474 45.62 56.57 -11.33
CA ALA A 474 46.38 57.80 -11.52
C ALA A 474 47.14 57.72 -12.86
N THR A 475 46.95 58.74 -13.70
CA THR A 475 47.75 59.11 -14.88
C THR A 475 48.03 60.62 -14.72
N PRO A 476 49.10 61.26 -15.26
CA PRO A 476 50.08 60.87 -16.30
C PRO A 476 51.57 61.04 -15.82
N THR A 477 52.68 60.74 -16.50
CA THR A 477 53.24 61.10 -17.84
C THR A 477 54.72 60.52 -17.94
N PRO A 478 55.59 60.79 -18.96
CA PRO A 478 56.03 59.83 -20.00
C PRO A 478 57.57 59.57 -20.13
N LEU A 479 57.98 58.92 -21.26
CA LEU A 479 59.33 58.87 -21.90
C LEU A 479 60.28 57.77 -21.33
N VAL A 480 61.01 56.89 -22.06
CA VAL A 480 61.79 56.98 -23.31
C VAL A 480 62.05 55.54 -23.86
N LYS A 481 62.12 55.34 -25.19
CA LYS A 481 62.68 54.18 -25.94
C LYS A 481 64.16 54.47 -26.29
N PRO A 482 65.11 53.51 -26.41
CA PRO A 482 65.37 52.83 -27.71
C PRO A 482 65.87 51.36 -27.61
N THR A 483 65.47 50.43 -28.51
CA THR A 483 66.15 49.95 -29.76
C THR A 483 67.29 48.93 -29.46
N VAL A 484 67.40 47.71 -30.02
CA VAL A 484 67.85 47.29 -31.37
C VAL A 484 67.91 45.73 -31.38
N VAL A 485 67.19 44.98 -32.26
CA VAL A 485 67.64 44.22 -33.50
C VAL A 485 68.30 42.84 -33.15
N GLU A 486 68.14 41.67 -33.79
CA GLU A 486 67.91 41.16 -35.16
C GLU A 486 67.42 39.68 -35.02
N SER A 487 66.31 39.20 -35.62
CA SER A 487 66.14 38.63 -36.97
C SER A 487 66.72 37.22 -37.22
N HIS A 488 65.85 36.25 -37.55
CA HIS A 488 65.94 35.44 -38.78
C HIS A 488 64.63 34.67 -39.05
N ALA A 489 64.37 34.44 -40.34
CA ALA A 489 63.05 34.31 -40.96
C ALA A 489 62.58 32.88 -41.30
N THR A 490 61.27 32.82 -41.53
CA THR A 490 60.30 31.79 -41.95
C THR A 490 60.49 31.30 -43.42
N PRO A 491 59.80 30.24 -43.92
CA PRO A 491 58.40 30.36 -44.40
C PRO A 491 57.43 29.15 -44.33
N LEU A 492 56.16 29.52 -44.12
CA LEU A 492 54.84 29.06 -44.64
C LEU A 492 54.44 27.57 -44.75
N SER A 493 53.32 27.23 -44.09
CA SER A 493 52.02 26.94 -44.76
C SER A 493 50.80 27.07 -43.80
N ASN A 494 49.91 28.00 -44.17
CA ASN A 494 48.55 28.46 -43.79
C ASN A 494 47.65 27.61 -42.86
N GLU A 495 47.04 28.18 -41.80
CA GLU A 495 45.80 29.03 -41.70
C GLU A 495 44.50 28.17 -41.74
N VAL A 496 43.47 28.26 -40.89
CA VAL A 496 42.73 29.39 -40.30
C VAL A 496 42.00 28.95 -39.01
N VAL A 497 41.87 29.90 -38.07
CA VAL A 497 41.17 29.87 -36.77
C VAL A 497 39.65 29.94 -36.91
N ILE A 498 38.89 29.24 -36.04
CA ILE A 498 37.48 29.57 -35.75
C ILE A 498 37.36 29.94 -34.26
N PRO A 499 36.83 31.14 -33.91
CA PRO A 499 36.75 31.64 -32.54
C PRO A 499 35.49 31.16 -31.79
N ALA A 500 35.61 31.05 -30.47
CA ALA A 500 34.52 30.82 -29.53
C ALA A 500 33.66 32.10 -29.37
N PRO A 501 32.31 32.01 -29.40
CA PRO A 501 31.46 33.16 -29.13
C PRO A 501 31.22 33.38 -27.64
N ALA A 502 31.11 34.67 -27.30
CA ALA A 502 30.96 35.25 -25.98
C ALA A 502 29.55 35.06 -25.37
N ALA A 503 29.52 35.13 -24.03
CA ALA A 503 28.32 35.22 -23.22
C ALA A 503 27.44 36.41 -23.61
N THR A 504 26.13 36.17 -23.80
CA THR A 504 25.12 37.21 -23.94
C THR A 504 24.22 37.22 -22.71
N VAL A 505 24.19 38.38 -22.07
CA VAL A 505 23.33 38.81 -20.97
C VAL A 505 21.86 38.76 -21.42
N ILE A 506 21.00 38.11 -20.63
CA ILE A 506 19.54 38.25 -20.75
C ILE A 506 19.04 39.08 -19.56
N GLN A 507 18.41 40.21 -19.88
CA GLN A 507 17.78 41.14 -18.96
C GLN A 507 16.54 40.54 -18.28
N ARG A 508 16.30 41.00 -17.04
CA ARG A 508 15.07 40.77 -16.26
C ARG A 508 13.91 41.59 -16.86
N PRO A 509 12.75 40.99 -17.20
CA PRO A 509 11.54 41.75 -17.46
C PRO A 509 10.83 42.14 -16.15
N ALA A 510 10.31 43.36 -16.15
CA ALA A 510 9.57 44.01 -15.08
C ALA A 510 8.18 43.39 -14.83
N ALA A 511 7.69 43.57 -13.61
CA ALA A 511 6.32 43.27 -13.21
C ALA A 511 5.31 44.17 -13.92
N PRO A 512 4.13 43.65 -14.33
CA PRO A 512 2.95 44.46 -14.56
C PRO A 512 1.87 44.22 -13.49
N SER A 513 1.54 45.31 -12.80
CA SER A 513 0.20 45.81 -12.45
C SER A 513 -0.98 44.83 -12.30
N HIS A 514 -1.54 44.86 -11.09
CA HIS A 514 -2.90 44.50 -10.70
C HIS A 514 -3.94 44.57 -11.83
N TYR A 515 -4.56 43.43 -12.15
CA TYR A 515 -5.92 43.36 -12.67
C TYR A 515 -6.69 42.33 -11.85
N SER A 516 -7.86 42.77 -11.39
CA SER A 516 -8.77 42.08 -10.47
C SER A 516 -9.19 40.69 -10.98
N ILE A 517 -9.16 39.72 -10.07
CA ILE A 517 -9.76 38.40 -10.22
C ILE A 517 -11.28 38.59 -10.35
N PRO A 518 -11.95 38.15 -11.44
CA PRO A 518 -13.39 37.98 -11.43
C PRO A 518 -13.72 36.84 -10.47
N ALA A 519 -14.65 37.11 -9.55
CA ALA A 519 -15.16 36.12 -8.61
C ALA A 519 -15.53 34.81 -9.34
N PRO A 520 -15.17 33.63 -8.81
CA PRO A 520 -15.67 32.38 -9.34
C PRO A 520 -17.21 32.38 -9.27
N ALA A 521 -17.85 32.08 -10.40
CA ALA A 521 -19.25 31.73 -10.43
C ALA A 521 -19.50 30.58 -9.44
N PRO A 522 -20.63 30.59 -8.71
CA PRO A 522 -20.85 29.71 -7.57
C PRO A 522 -20.88 28.26 -8.05
N VAL A 523 -19.89 27.49 -7.60
CA VAL A 523 -19.97 26.04 -7.59
C VAL A 523 -21.15 25.72 -6.68
N VAL A 524 -22.18 25.10 -7.26
CA VAL A 524 -23.26 24.46 -6.51
C VAL A 524 -22.59 23.36 -5.70
N SER A 525 -22.38 23.66 -4.41
CA SER A 525 -21.90 22.70 -3.43
C SER A 525 -22.85 21.51 -3.39
N PRO A 526 -22.37 20.25 -3.45
CA PRO A 526 -23.11 19.18 -2.82
C PRO A 526 -23.26 19.54 -1.35
N ALA A 527 -24.48 19.43 -0.84
CA ALA A 527 -24.84 19.85 0.52
C ALA A 527 -23.84 19.28 1.54
N PRO A 528 -23.40 20.07 2.54
CA PRO A 528 -22.63 19.53 3.65
C PRO A 528 -23.48 18.46 4.31
N VAL A 529 -22.91 17.26 4.45
CA VAL A 529 -23.41 16.28 5.41
C VAL A 529 -23.49 17.01 6.74
N ALA A 530 -24.72 17.10 7.26
CA ALA A 530 -24.99 17.73 8.54
C ALA A 530 -23.99 17.19 9.57
N ALA A 531 -23.33 18.09 10.29
CA ALA A 531 -22.70 17.74 11.55
C ALA A 531 -23.68 16.89 12.37
N PRO A 532 -23.22 15.88 13.15
CA PRO A 532 -24.09 15.25 14.11
C PRO A 532 -24.76 16.36 14.91
N SER A 533 -26.09 16.35 14.92
CA SER A 533 -26.87 17.34 15.68
C SER A 533 -26.28 17.38 17.08
N PRO A 534 -26.04 18.56 17.68
CA PRO A 534 -25.62 18.59 19.07
C PRO A 534 -26.65 17.77 19.84
N SER A 535 -26.18 16.76 20.57
CA SER A 535 -27.03 15.95 21.43
C SER A 535 -27.89 16.93 22.24
N ARG A 536 -29.20 16.66 22.36
CA ARG A 536 -30.20 17.57 22.96
C ARG A 536 -29.78 18.13 24.34
N PHE A 537 -28.83 17.47 24.99
CA PHE A 537 -28.27 17.80 26.30
C PHE A 537 -26.75 18.06 26.30
N GLN A 538 -26.19 18.60 25.20
CA GLN A 538 -24.75 18.82 25.06
C GLN A 538 -24.17 19.74 26.15
N ASP A 539 -24.85 20.87 26.44
CA ASP A 539 -24.43 21.80 27.50
C ASP A 539 -24.44 21.14 28.90
N GLN A 540 -25.42 20.26 29.14
CA GLN A 540 -25.54 19.49 30.38
C GLN A 540 -24.47 18.39 30.49
N LEU A 541 -24.13 17.74 29.37
CA LEU A 541 -23.04 16.77 29.29
C LEU A 541 -21.68 17.42 29.55
N ASP A 542 -21.44 18.60 28.98
CA ASP A 542 -20.21 19.38 29.22
C ASP A 542 -20.13 19.84 30.68
N THR A 543 -21.28 20.18 31.27
CA THR A 543 -21.38 20.51 32.70
C THR A 543 -21.05 19.31 33.59
N LEU A 544 -21.60 18.11 33.31
CA LEU A 544 -21.27 16.88 34.06
C LEU A 544 -19.81 16.44 33.86
N SER A 545 -19.28 16.59 32.64
CA SER A 545 -17.89 16.32 32.30
C SER A 545 -16.93 17.24 33.09
N SER A 546 -17.27 18.52 33.21
CA SER A 546 -16.49 19.49 34.00
C SER A 546 -16.47 19.17 35.50
N MET A 547 -17.48 18.46 36.01
CA MET A 547 -17.54 17.99 37.41
C MET A 547 -16.85 16.63 37.62
N GLY A 548 -16.26 16.04 36.56
CA GLY A 548 -15.47 14.81 36.64
C GLY A 548 -16.20 13.53 36.22
N PHE A 549 -17.45 13.62 35.75
CA PHE A 549 -18.18 12.45 35.24
C PHE A 549 -17.90 12.24 33.76
N SER A 550 -16.87 11.45 33.43
CA SER A 550 -16.38 11.26 32.06
C SER A 550 -17.13 10.20 31.22
N ASN A 551 -18.12 9.51 31.80
CA ASN A 551 -18.90 8.48 31.08
C ASN A 551 -20.08 9.11 30.32
N THR A 552 -19.82 9.53 29.08
CA THR A 552 -20.77 10.24 28.22
C THR A 552 -22.03 9.43 27.89
N THR A 553 -21.92 8.10 27.76
CA THR A 553 -23.08 7.23 27.44
C THR A 553 -24.06 7.14 28.61
N LEU A 554 -23.55 6.94 29.83
CA LEU A 554 -24.37 6.83 31.03
C LEU A 554 -24.99 8.20 31.38
N ASN A 555 -24.20 9.27 31.30
CA ASN A 555 -24.69 10.63 31.54
C ASN A 555 -25.79 11.04 30.55
N LEU A 556 -25.66 10.67 29.27
CA LEU A 556 -26.69 10.94 28.26
C LEU A 556 -27.99 10.19 28.60
N SER A 557 -27.91 8.92 29.00
CA SER A 557 -29.11 8.16 29.38
C SER A 557 -29.85 8.74 30.60
N LEU A 558 -29.12 9.21 31.62
CA LEU A 558 -29.73 9.85 32.79
C LEU A 558 -30.33 11.22 32.45
N LEU A 559 -29.68 11.98 31.56
CA LEU A 559 -30.21 13.25 31.08
C LEU A 559 -31.44 13.06 30.19
N GLU A 560 -31.51 11.97 29.41
CA GLU A 560 -32.73 11.59 28.67
C GLU A 560 -33.86 11.18 29.62
N GLU A 561 -33.58 10.40 30.65
CA GLU A 561 -34.55 9.94 31.65
C GLU A 561 -35.14 11.11 32.46
N TYR A 562 -34.29 12.06 32.90
CA TYR A 562 -34.70 13.23 33.67
C TYR A 562 -34.97 14.47 32.81
N ASN A 563 -35.12 14.29 31.49
CA ASN A 563 -35.47 15.34 30.53
C ASN A 563 -34.58 16.61 30.61
N GLY A 564 -33.29 16.42 30.89
CA GLY A 564 -32.26 17.46 30.94
C GLY A 564 -32.01 18.09 32.32
N ASP A 565 -32.58 17.55 33.40
CA ASP A 565 -32.30 18.03 34.76
C ASP A 565 -30.97 17.48 35.30
N VAL A 566 -29.95 18.35 35.33
CA VAL A 566 -28.59 18.02 35.78
C VAL A 566 -28.54 17.68 37.27
N SER A 567 -29.42 18.26 38.09
CA SER A 567 -29.38 18.06 39.55
C SER A 567 -29.87 16.66 39.94
N LEU A 568 -30.91 16.17 39.25
CA LEU A 568 -31.41 14.81 39.44
C LEU A 568 -30.44 13.77 38.87
N ALA A 569 -29.86 14.03 37.70
CA ALA A 569 -28.79 13.19 37.14
C ALA A 569 -27.58 13.10 38.07
N LEU A 570 -27.14 14.22 38.67
CA LEU A 570 -26.06 14.24 39.67
C LEU A 570 -26.39 13.45 40.93
N ASN A 571 -27.60 13.59 41.47
CA ASN A 571 -28.02 12.82 42.65
C ASN A 571 -28.03 11.31 42.38
N HIS A 572 -28.32 10.88 41.15
CA HIS A 572 -28.25 9.48 40.75
C HIS A 572 -26.82 8.99 40.47
N LEU A 573 -25.91 9.89 40.08
CA LEU A 573 -24.49 9.59 39.87
C LEU A 573 -23.66 9.59 41.17
N LEU A 574 -24.18 10.21 42.23
CA LEU A 574 -23.53 10.35 43.54
C LEU A 574 -23.99 9.31 44.58
N GLN A 575 -25.00 8.49 44.27
CA GLN A 575 -25.37 7.29 45.02
C GLN A 575 -24.55 6.10 44.56
#